data_AF-A0A1I2CJ62-F1
#
_entry.id   AF-A0A1I2CJ62-F1
#
_cell.length_a   1.000
_cell.length_b   1.000
_cell.length_c   1.000
_cell.angle_alpha   90.00
_cell.angle_beta   90.00
_cell.angle_gamma   90.00
#
_symmetry.space_group_name_H-M   'P 1'
#
loop_
_entity.id
_entity.type
_entity.pdbx_description
1 polymer ?
#
loop_
_entity_poly.entity_id
_entity_poly.type
_entity_poly.pdbx_seq_one_letter_code
_entity_poly.pdbx_strand_id
1 'polypeptide(L)'
;MKTIHKFRLEPGKEPTTLTLKEGYRVVRSEYIVPHKAVYLWVEQPLNVTTPTLERQFRVAYSGEPVPDSFEYLDTALDPFGPEAYHVFAIPAGEEELFNTASDGASNDAFSRQNWQHTAIS
;
A
#
# COMPACT_ATOMS: atom_id res chain seq x y z
N MET A 1 1.11 -6.05 -28.59
CA MET A 1 2.38 -5.53 -28.03
C MET A 1 2.12 -4.99 -26.62
N LYS A 2 3.12 -5.02 -25.74
CA LYS A 2 3.05 -4.55 -24.35
C LYS A 2 4.23 -3.64 -24.04
N THR A 3 4.09 -2.80 -23.01
CA THR A 3 5.13 -1.88 -22.52
C THR A 3 5.18 -1.93 -21.00
N ILE A 4 6.25 -1.43 -20.39
CA ILE A 4 6.37 -1.29 -18.94
C ILE A 4 6.43 0.19 -18.61
N HIS A 5 5.50 0.66 -17.79
CA HIS A 5 5.47 2.01 -17.27
C HIS A 5 5.90 2.05 -15.80
N LYS A 6 6.50 3.17 -15.41
CA LYS A 6 6.99 3.41 -14.05
C LYS A 6 6.09 4.42 -13.37
N PHE A 7 5.54 4.05 -12.22
CA PHE A 7 4.65 4.86 -11.39
C PHE A 7 5.28 5.10 -10.03
N ARG A 8 5.06 6.27 -9.45
CA ARG A 8 5.48 6.58 -8.07
C ARG A 8 4.34 6.18 -7.13
N LEU A 9 4.67 5.52 -6.03
CA LEU A 9 3.77 5.26 -4.91
C LEU A 9 4.26 6.10 -3.72
N GLU A 10 3.34 6.78 -3.05
CA GLU A 10 3.69 7.51 -1.83
C GLU A 10 3.76 6.53 -0.65
N PRO A 11 4.88 6.46 0.08
CA PRO A 11 4.96 5.70 1.32
C PRO A 11 4.16 6.43 2.41
N GLY A 12 3.21 5.73 3.04
CA GLY A 12 2.33 6.33 4.04
C GLY A 12 0.95 5.72 4.04
N LYS A 13 0.08 6.17 4.96
CA LYS A 13 -1.22 5.52 5.25
C LYS A 13 -2.22 5.54 4.10
N GLU A 14 -2.09 6.49 3.19
CA GLU A 14 -3.03 6.67 2.08
C GLU A 14 -2.65 5.81 0.87
N PRO A 15 -3.60 5.10 0.25
CA PRO A 15 -3.37 4.40 -1.01
C PRO A 15 -3.09 5.36 -2.16
N THR A 16 -2.25 4.92 -3.11
CA THR A 16 -2.04 5.60 -4.39
C THR A 16 -2.96 5.00 -5.46
N THR A 17 -3.85 5.82 -6.03
CA THR A 17 -4.72 5.42 -7.15
C THR A 17 -3.98 5.59 -8.48
N LEU A 18 -3.94 4.53 -9.29
CA LEU A 18 -3.40 4.53 -10.64
C LEU A 18 -4.48 4.14 -11.65
N THR A 19 -4.57 4.87 -12.76
CA THR A 19 -5.37 4.48 -13.92
C THR A 19 -4.55 3.55 -14.80
N LEU A 20 -4.91 2.27 -14.83
CA LEU A 20 -4.20 1.23 -15.55
C LEU A 20 -5.08 0.62 -16.65
N LYS A 21 -4.48 0.07 -17.71
CA LYS A 21 -5.20 -0.74 -18.69
C LYS A 21 -5.54 -2.12 -18.15
N GLU A 22 -6.69 -2.65 -18.54
CA GLU A 22 -7.08 -4.02 -18.26
C GLU A 22 -6.03 -5.03 -18.76
N GLY A 23 -5.76 -6.06 -17.97
CA GLY A 23 -4.68 -7.03 -18.24
C GLY A 23 -3.28 -6.52 -17.89
N TYR A 24 -3.16 -5.48 -17.06
CA TYR A 24 -1.88 -5.07 -16.51
C TYR A 24 -1.27 -6.14 -15.60
N ARG A 25 0.05 -6.06 -15.41
CA ARG A 25 0.76 -6.88 -14.42
C ARG A 25 1.83 -6.05 -13.72
N VAL A 26 1.85 -6.08 -12.40
CA VAL A 26 2.98 -5.55 -11.62
C VAL A 26 4.18 -6.46 -11.83
N VAL A 27 5.32 -5.88 -12.21
CA VAL A 27 6.53 -6.66 -12.53
C VAL A 27 7.66 -6.43 -11.54
N ARG A 28 7.69 -5.27 -10.86
CA ARG A 28 8.73 -4.91 -9.90
C ARG A 28 8.33 -3.68 -9.09
N SER A 29 8.82 -3.62 -7.85
CA SER A 29 8.92 -2.42 -7.05
C SER A 29 10.38 -2.11 -6.70
N GLU A 30 10.70 -0.83 -6.50
CA GLU A 30 12.03 -0.40 -6.03
C GLU A 30 11.93 0.90 -5.24
N TYR A 31 12.72 1.00 -4.16
CA TYR A 31 12.85 2.24 -3.40
C TYR A 31 13.93 3.10 -4.04
N ILE A 32 13.56 4.31 -4.46
CA ILE A 32 14.48 5.25 -5.10
C ILE A 32 14.92 6.28 -4.06
N VAL A 33 16.11 6.06 -3.50
CA VAL A 33 16.69 6.83 -2.38
C VAL A 33 16.66 8.35 -2.60
N PRO A 34 17.07 8.90 -3.77
CA PRO A 34 17.01 10.35 -3.98
C PRO A 34 15.59 10.93 -3.91
N HIS A 35 14.56 10.10 -4.18
CA HIS A 35 13.16 10.52 -4.19
C HIS A 35 12.44 10.18 -2.88
N LYS A 36 13.07 9.38 -2.00
CA LYS A 36 12.48 8.84 -0.78
C LYS A 36 11.10 8.20 -1.01
N ALA A 37 10.96 7.49 -2.13
CA ALA A 37 9.68 6.95 -2.57
C ALA A 37 9.85 5.58 -3.22
N VAL A 38 8.79 4.78 -3.14
CA VAL A 38 8.68 3.51 -3.85
C VAL A 38 8.17 3.76 -5.25
N TYR A 39 8.79 3.12 -6.23
CA TYR A 39 8.32 3.10 -7.61
C TYR A 39 7.83 1.71 -7.97
N LEU A 40 6.75 1.67 -8.76
CA LEU A 40 6.12 0.46 -9.26
C LEU A 40 6.27 0.41 -10.79
N TRP A 41 6.79 -0.71 -11.29
CA TRP A 41 6.83 -0.99 -12.72
C TRP A 41 5.66 -1.90 -13.06
N VAL A 42 4.87 -1.45 -14.03
CA VAL A 42 3.65 -2.13 -14.44
C VAL A 42 3.72 -2.37 -15.95
N GLU A 43 3.63 -3.65 -16.32
CA GLU A 43 3.45 -4.08 -17.70
C GLU A 43 2.00 -3.85 -18.12
N GLN A 44 1.78 -3.23 -19.29
CA GLN A 44 0.44 -2.91 -19.80
C GLN A 44 0.31 -3.18 -21.30
N PRO A 45 -0.88 -3.60 -21.78
CA PRO A 45 -1.16 -3.70 -23.21
C PRO A 45 -1.11 -2.34 -23.92
N LEU A 46 -0.55 -2.30 -25.13
CA LEU A 46 -0.51 -1.07 -25.93
C LEU A 46 -1.78 -0.84 -26.77
N ASN A 47 -2.70 -1.80 -26.82
CA ASN A 47 -3.93 -1.65 -27.60
C ASN A 47 -4.75 -0.44 -27.09
N VAL A 48 -5.19 0.40 -28.01
CA VAL A 48 -5.99 1.61 -27.74
C VAL A 48 -7.43 1.29 -27.36
N THR A 49 -7.95 0.12 -27.77
CA THR A 49 -9.31 -0.31 -27.42
C THR A 49 -9.39 -1.02 -26.07
N THR A 50 -8.25 -1.26 -25.40
CA THR A 50 -8.24 -1.89 -24.09
C THR A 50 -8.79 -0.91 -23.04
N PRO A 51 -9.82 -1.30 -22.27
CA PRO A 51 -10.39 -0.46 -21.22
C PRO A 51 -9.36 -0.06 -20.17
N THR A 52 -9.57 1.10 -19.56
CA THR A 52 -8.85 1.54 -18.37
C THR A 52 -9.66 1.25 -17.12
N LEU A 53 -8.97 0.94 -16.03
CA LEU A 53 -9.52 0.67 -14.71
C LEU A 53 -8.69 1.41 -13.66
N GLU A 54 -9.33 1.82 -12.58
CA GLU A 54 -8.65 2.42 -11.44
C GLU A 54 -8.25 1.32 -10.46
N ARG A 55 -7.02 1.41 -9.95
CA ARG A 55 -6.48 0.48 -8.97
C ARG A 55 -5.72 1.24 -7.90
N GLN A 56 -5.93 0.84 -6.66
CA GLN A 56 -5.26 1.42 -5.52
C GLN A 56 -4.14 0.51 -5.02
N PHE A 57 -3.03 1.14 -4.66
CA PHE A 57 -1.84 0.48 -4.14
C PHE A 57 -1.42 1.10 -2.81
N ARG A 58 -1.12 0.28 -1.82
CA ARG A 58 -0.69 0.71 -0.49
C ARG A 58 0.74 0.27 -0.21
N VAL A 59 1.56 1.16 0.35
CA VAL A 59 2.96 0.90 0.69
C VAL A 59 3.16 0.87 2.21
N ALA A 60 3.09 -0.31 2.82
CA ALA A 60 3.22 -0.47 4.26
C ALA A 60 4.67 -0.70 4.70
N TYR A 61 5.04 -0.18 5.87
CA TYR A 61 6.34 -0.47 6.48
C TYR A 61 6.36 -1.88 7.08
N SER A 62 7.54 -2.48 7.21
CA SER A 62 7.67 -3.73 7.97
C SER A 62 7.13 -3.58 9.40
N GLY A 63 6.22 -4.48 9.79
CA GLY A 63 5.55 -4.46 11.09
C GLY A 63 4.29 -3.60 11.15
N GLU A 64 3.95 -2.87 10.09
CA GLU A 64 2.67 -2.15 10.01
C GLU A 64 1.53 -3.13 9.69
N PRO A 65 0.39 -3.08 10.42
CA PRO A 65 -0.76 -3.94 10.12
C PRO A 65 -1.43 -3.54 8.80
N VAL A 66 -1.80 -4.54 8.01
CA VAL A 66 -2.59 -4.40 6.77
C VAL A 66 -3.81 -5.31 6.83
N PRO A 67 -4.95 -4.95 6.20
CA PRO A 67 -6.11 -5.83 6.10
C PRO A 67 -5.80 -7.15 5.38
N ASP A 68 -6.42 -8.25 5.81
CA ASP A 68 -6.25 -9.57 5.19
C ASP A 68 -6.75 -9.63 3.74
N SER A 69 -7.63 -8.71 3.35
CA SER A 69 -8.14 -8.57 1.99
C SER A 69 -7.09 -8.05 1.00
N PHE A 70 -6.00 -7.45 1.48
CA PHE A 70 -4.99 -6.84 0.64
C PHE A 70 -4.12 -7.89 -0.03
N GLU A 71 -3.91 -7.74 -1.33
CA GLU A 71 -3.06 -8.65 -2.10
C GLU A 71 -1.61 -8.15 -2.07
N TYR A 72 -0.71 -8.93 -1.47
CA TYR A 72 0.73 -8.63 -1.47
C TYR A 72 1.31 -8.75 -2.89
N LEU A 73 2.07 -7.74 -3.31
CA LEU A 73 2.66 -7.68 -4.65
C LEU A 73 4.18 -7.85 -4.64
N ASP A 74 4.88 -7.04 -3.84
CA ASP A 74 6.35 -7.00 -3.82
C ASP A 74 6.89 -6.25 -2.60
N THR A 75 8.20 -6.32 -2.38
CA THR A 75 8.92 -5.55 -1.35
C THR A 75 10.05 -4.74 -1.98
N ALA A 76 10.05 -3.44 -1.71
CA ALA A 76 11.13 -2.53 -2.02
C ALA A 76 12.00 -2.31 -0.78
N LEU A 77 13.32 -2.50 -0.89
CA LEU A 77 14.27 -2.31 0.20
C LEU A 77 15.01 -0.97 0.02
N ASP A 78 15.24 -0.25 1.11
CA ASP A 78 16.25 0.82 1.11
C ASP A 78 17.65 0.17 1.11
N PRO A 79 18.50 0.40 0.09
CA PRO A 79 19.83 -0.19 0.04
C PRO A 79 20.80 0.38 1.09
N PHE A 80 20.48 1.51 1.72
CA PHE A 80 21.35 2.17 2.72
C PHE A 80 20.77 2.14 4.14
N GLY A 81 19.50 1.80 4.28
CA GLY A 81 18.80 1.76 5.56
C GLY A 81 18.26 0.38 5.91
N PRO A 82 17.79 0.17 7.15
CA PRO A 82 17.10 -1.06 7.53
C PRO A 82 15.64 -1.11 7.02
N GLU A 83 15.15 -0.07 6.36
CA GLU A 83 13.75 0.04 5.96
C GLU A 83 13.39 -0.88 4.78
N ALA A 84 12.25 -1.55 4.94
CA ALA A 84 11.59 -2.30 3.88
C ALA A 84 10.15 -1.80 3.71
N TYR A 85 9.75 -1.69 2.45
CA TYR A 85 8.47 -1.13 2.02
C TYR A 85 7.70 -2.21 1.26
N HIS A 86 6.60 -2.66 1.81
CA HIS A 86 5.76 -3.72 1.25
C HIS A 86 4.62 -3.12 0.45
N VAL A 87 4.51 -3.52 -0.82
CA VAL A 87 3.49 -3.02 -1.74
C VAL A 87 2.32 -4.00 -1.79
N PHE A 88 1.12 -3.48 -1.60
CA PHE A 88 -0.13 -4.23 -1.66
C PHE A 88 -1.07 -3.63 -2.71
N ALA A 89 -1.82 -4.47 -3.42
CA ALA A 89 -3.01 -4.07 -4.16
C ALA A 89 -4.24 -4.13 -3.25
N ILE A 90 -5.11 -3.13 -3.38
CA ILE A 90 -6.40 -3.08 -2.68
C ILE A 90 -7.47 -3.64 -3.64
N PRO A 91 -8.28 -4.61 -3.20
CA PRO A 91 -9.41 -5.10 -3.99
C PRO A 91 -10.38 -3.98 -4.35
N ALA A 92 -10.90 -4.00 -5.58
CA ALA A 92 -11.90 -3.04 -6.03
C ALA A 92 -13.16 -3.15 -5.14
N GLY A 93 -13.58 -2.04 -4.54
CA GLY A 93 -14.72 -1.97 -3.60
C GLY A 93 -14.35 -1.78 -2.13
N GLU A 94 -13.08 -1.90 -1.74
CA GLU A 94 -12.57 -1.57 -0.39
C GLU A 94 -11.88 -0.19 -0.32
N GLU A 95 -12.02 0.58 -1.40
CA GLU A 95 -11.38 1.87 -1.65
C GLU A 95 -11.81 2.97 -0.65
N GLU A 96 -12.97 2.82 0.00
CA GLU A 96 -13.52 3.82 0.93
C GLU A 96 -13.02 3.71 2.38
N LEU A 97 -12.37 2.60 2.77
CA LEU A 97 -11.94 2.37 4.16
C LEU A 97 -10.87 3.38 4.64
N PHE A 98 -10.16 4.03 3.72
CA PHE A 98 -9.05 4.94 4.04
C PHE A 98 -9.43 6.42 3.99
N ASN A 99 -10.58 6.78 3.40
CA ASN A 99 -11.06 8.17 3.38
C ASN A 99 -11.59 8.63 4.73
N THR A 100 -11.91 7.71 5.65
CA THR A 100 -12.48 8.02 6.98
C THR A 100 -11.45 8.06 8.11
N ALA A 101 -10.17 7.80 7.85
CA ALA A 101 -9.13 7.76 8.88
C ALA A 101 -8.44 9.12 9.14
N SER A 102 -8.97 10.22 8.59
CA SER A 102 -8.46 11.58 8.84
C SER A 102 -9.05 12.24 10.09
N ASP A 103 -10.08 11.66 10.72
CA ASP A 103 -10.58 12.14 12.01
C ASP A 103 -9.90 11.39 13.16
N GLY A 104 -9.24 12.17 14.02
CA GLY A 104 -8.28 11.69 15.00
C GLY A 104 -8.85 10.66 15.98
N ALA A 105 -8.45 9.41 15.81
CA ALA A 105 -8.49 8.44 16.89
C ALA A 105 -7.25 8.64 17.78
N SER A 106 -7.37 9.53 18.76
CA SER A 106 -6.41 9.67 19.86
C SER A 106 -6.22 8.33 20.58
N ASN A 107 -4.96 7.91 20.75
CA ASN A 107 -4.56 6.67 21.42
C ASN A 107 -4.79 6.64 22.94
N ASP A 108 -5.65 7.50 23.50
CA ASP A 108 -5.86 7.60 24.95
C ASP A 108 -6.90 6.63 25.53
N ALA A 109 -7.60 5.85 24.70
CA ALA A 109 -8.71 5.01 25.16
C ALA A 109 -8.30 3.62 25.69
N PHE A 110 -7.14 3.06 25.29
CA PHE A 110 -6.82 1.65 25.56
C PHE A 110 -5.97 1.38 26.81
N SER A 111 -5.53 2.40 27.54
CA SER A 111 -4.58 2.22 28.65
C SER A 111 -5.20 2.19 30.05
N ARG A 112 -6.53 2.33 30.20
CA ARG A 112 -7.17 2.51 31.53
C ARG A 112 -7.97 1.33 32.09
N GLN A 113 -8.14 0.22 31.38
CA GLN A 113 -9.06 -0.85 31.82
C GLN A 113 -8.44 -2.17 32.26
N ASN A 114 -7.11 -2.35 32.20
CA ASN A 114 -6.50 -3.68 32.43
C ASN A 114 -5.70 -3.85 33.74
N TRP A 115 -5.91 -3.03 34.77
CA TRP A 115 -5.13 -3.11 36.03
C TRP A 115 -5.97 -3.32 37.30
N GLN A 116 -7.22 -3.83 37.22
CA GLN A 116 -8.06 -4.04 38.41
C GLN A 116 -8.46 -5.48 38.74
N HIS A 117 -7.96 -6.49 38.03
CA HIS A 117 -8.33 -7.89 38.32
C HIS A 117 -7.14 -8.83 38.45
N THR A 118 -6.22 -8.59 39.38
CA THR A 118 -5.47 -9.70 40.01
C THR A 118 -4.94 -9.31 41.39
N ALA A 119 -5.82 -9.30 42.38
CA ALA A 119 -5.45 -9.46 43.79
C ALA A 119 -6.65 -10.10 44.52
N ILE A 120 -6.36 -10.98 45.49
CA ILE A 120 -7.21 -11.98 46.20
C ILE A 120 -6.99 -13.38 45.57
N SER A 121 -6.40 -14.37 46.25
CA SER A 121 -6.17 -14.64 47.69
C SER A 121 -4.73 -15.02 48.01
#